data_AF-A0A0B5AY52-F1
#
_entry.id   AF-A0A0B5AY52-F1
#
_cell.length_a   1.000
_cell.length_b   1.000
_cell.length_c   1.000
_cell.angle_alpha   90.00
_cell.angle_beta   90.00
_cell.angle_gamma   90.00
#
_symmetry.space_group_name_H-M   'P 1'
#
loop_
_entity.id
_entity.type
_entity.pdbx_description
1 polymer ?
#
loop_
_entity_poly.entity_id
_entity_poly.type
_entity_poly.pdbx_seq_one_letter_code
_entity_poly.pdbx_strand_id
1 'polypeptide(L)'
;MPLDFQEHKRHFWNKFQIAKRQEGFVVIKLSDNDIAYANAFAKKIIETKMLEEHHQKDSKREIERWMVGTLGELALGQYLGVQIHDPNIGESTYFAVPDLKDAIGVSCGVKAFQFGNFPLTNRILNHKGFPKWNSYPQVFIGISLKYNVAYLFGLATVQQMADNERDEKNGLYVKDANALTRKVAFTSIDTLHKFKDVETLKSLISGKRGLQSS
;
A
#
# COMPACT_ATOMS: atom_id res chain seq x y z
N MET A 1 -3.78 -20.50 13.77
CA MET A 1 -2.33 -20.59 13.52
C MET A 1 -2.06 -19.97 12.15
N PRO A 2 -1.03 -19.13 11.96
CA PRO A 2 -0.67 -18.61 10.64
C PRO A 2 -0.45 -19.76 9.64
N LEU A 3 -0.75 -19.52 8.36
CA LEU A 3 -0.44 -20.48 7.31
C LEU A 3 1.06 -20.71 7.21
N ASP A 4 1.45 -21.90 6.72
CA ASP A 4 2.85 -22.12 6.39
C ASP A 4 3.30 -21.26 5.19
N PHE A 5 4.62 -21.20 5.00
CA PHE A 5 5.22 -20.38 3.95
C PHE A 5 4.76 -20.76 2.53
N GLN A 6 4.60 -22.05 2.24
CA GLN A 6 4.22 -22.53 0.91
C GLN A 6 2.75 -22.24 0.61
N GLU A 7 1.87 -22.46 1.58
CA GLU A 7 0.46 -22.12 1.48
C GLU A 7 0.27 -20.63 1.30
N HIS A 8 0.91 -19.81 2.15
CA HIS A 8 0.85 -18.37 2.03
C HIS A 8 1.27 -17.91 0.62
N LYS A 9 2.40 -18.44 0.12
CA LYS A 9 2.92 -18.10 -1.20
C LYS A 9 1.95 -18.54 -2.30
N ARG A 10 1.44 -19.77 -2.25
CA ARG A 10 0.46 -20.31 -3.21
C ARG A 10 -0.78 -19.42 -3.30
N HIS A 11 -1.34 -19.01 -2.17
CA HIS A 11 -2.51 -18.15 -2.13
C HIS A 11 -2.24 -16.76 -2.72
N PHE A 12 -1.11 -16.14 -2.35
CA PHE A 12 -0.72 -14.86 -2.95
C PHE A 12 -0.58 -14.97 -4.47
N TRP A 13 0.12 -15.98 -4.97
CA TRP A 13 0.29 -16.17 -6.41
C TRP A 13 -1.02 -16.41 -7.14
N ASN A 14 -1.93 -17.20 -6.58
CA ASN A 14 -3.25 -17.39 -7.16
C ASN A 14 -3.98 -16.05 -7.33
N LYS A 15 -4.03 -15.24 -6.27
CA LYS A 15 -4.66 -13.90 -6.32
C LYS A 15 -3.96 -12.96 -7.30
N PHE A 16 -2.62 -12.95 -7.31
CA PHE A 16 -1.84 -12.18 -8.27
C PHE A 16 -2.12 -12.58 -9.73
N GLN A 17 -2.19 -13.88 -10.04
CA GLN A 17 -2.44 -14.33 -11.41
C GLN A 17 -3.83 -13.92 -11.90
N ILE A 18 -4.84 -13.92 -11.01
CA ILE A 18 -6.17 -13.38 -11.32
C ILE A 18 -6.07 -11.89 -11.61
N ALA A 19 -5.47 -11.12 -10.69
CA ALA A 19 -5.30 -9.67 -10.85
C ALA A 19 -4.57 -9.29 -12.14
N LYS A 20 -3.52 -10.04 -12.49
CA LYS A 20 -2.68 -9.83 -13.68
C LYS A 20 -3.45 -10.02 -15.00
N ARG A 21 -4.45 -10.90 -15.02
CA ARG A 21 -5.25 -11.19 -16.21
C ARG A 21 -6.40 -10.20 -16.42
N GLN A 22 -6.63 -9.30 -15.46
CA GLN A 22 -7.66 -8.28 -15.59
C GLN A 22 -7.21 -7.18 -16.55
N GLU A 23 -8.17 -6.65 -17.29
CA GLU A 23 -7.97 -5.45 -18.07
C GLU A 23 -7.53 -4.28 -17.16
N GLY A 24 -6.59 -3.47 -17.63
CA GLY A 24 -6.04 -2.35 -16.86
C GLY A 24 -5.08 -2.77 -15.75
N PHE A 25 -4.53 -3.99 -15.75
CA PHE A 25 -3.40 -4.33 -14.88
C PHE A 25 -2.13 -3.61 -15.33
N VAL A 26 -1.46 -2.93 -14.39
CA VAL A 26 -0.35 -2.02 -14.70
C VAL A 26 0.94 -2.49 -14.04
N VAL A 27 2.02 -2.50 -14.83
CA VAL A 27 3.39 -2.75 -14.38
C VAL A 27 4.23 -1.52 -14.68
N ILE A 28 4.82 -0.94 -13.65
CA ILE A 28 5.65 0.26 -13.74
C ILE A 28 7.11 -0.17 -13.55
N LYS A 29 7.98 0.20 -14.51
CA LYS A 29 9.42 -0.05 -14.40
C LYS A 29 10.03 1.00 -13.49
N LEU A 30 10.78 0.53 -12.48
CA LEU A 30 11.59 1.37 -11.61
C LEU A 30 12.98 1.51 -12.23
N SER A 31 13.46 2.74 -12.36
CA SER A 31 14.81 3.01 -12.82
C SER A 31 15.82 2.77 -11.70
N ASP A 32 17.09 2.58 -12.07
CA ASP A 32 18.17 2.47 -11.08
C ASP A 32 18.28 3.76 -10.23
N ASN A 33 17.90 4.91 -10.79
CA ASN A 33 17.82 6.17 -10.06
C ASN A 33 16.73 6.15 -8.98
N ASP A 34 15.55 5.57 -9.26
CA ASP A 34 14.48 5.43 -8.26
C ASP A 34 14.93 4.54 -7.10
N ILE A 35 15.60 3.43 -7.42
CA ILE A 35 16.13 2.50 -6.41
C ILE A 35 17.22 3.18 -5.56
N ALA A 36 18.16 3.88 -6.20
CA ALA A 36 19.23 4.59 -5.52
C ALA A 36 18.69 5.70 -4.61
N TYR A 37 17.73 6.48 -5.11
CA TYR A 37 17.04 7.52 -4.36
C TYR A 37 16.32 6.95 -3.14
N ALA A 38 15.47 5.93 -3.32
CA ALA A 38 14.70 5.34 -2.22
C ALA A 38 15.60 4.74 -1.13
N ASN A 39 16.72 4.13 -1.53
CA ASN A 39 17.71 3.60 -0.59
C ASN A 39 18.40 4.73 0.20
N ALA A 40 18.81 5.81 -0.47
CA ALA A 40 19.43 6.97 0.20
C ALA A 40 18.45 7.64 1.16
N PHE A 41 17.19 7.80 0.74
CA PHE A 41 16.13 8.39 1.56
C PHE A 41 15.82 7.54 2.80
N ALA A 42 15.67 6.21 2.63
CA ALA A 42 15.43 5.28 3.73
C ALA A 42 16.55 5.30 4.77
N LYS A 43 17.82 5.36 4.33
CA LYS A 43 18.97 5.49 5.23
C LYS A 43 18.92 6.80 6.02
N LYS A 44 18.65 7.92 5.34
CA LYS A 44 18.53 9.23 5.98
C LYS A 44 17.42 9.27 7.05
N ILE A 45 16.27 8.67 6.77
CA ILE A 45 15.19 8.54 7.76
C ILE A 45 15.68 7.76 8.99
N ILE A 46 16.32 6.62 8.79
CA ILE A 46 16.76 5.78 9.91
C ILE A 46 17.86 6.47 10.71
N GLU A 47 18.82 7.11 10.05
CA GLU A 47 19.83 7.94 10.72
C GLU A 47 19.20 9.03 11.58
N THR A 48 18.16 9.71 11.07
CA THR A 48 17.43 10.74 11.81
C THR A 48 16.67 10.14 13.01
N LYS A 49 15.98 9.01 12.82
CA LYS A 49 15.22 8.34 13.89
C LYS A 49 16.11 7.68 14.94
N MET A 50 17.32 7.26 14.60
CA MET A 50 18.30 6.71 15.54
C MET A 50 18.83 7.77 16.52
N LEU A 51 18.68 9.07 16.20
CA LEU A 51 19.00 10.18 17.11
C LEU A 51 17.88 10.42 18.15
N GLU A 52 16.68 9.86 17.94
CA GLU A 52 15.58 9.88 18.92
C GLU A 52 15.80 8.74 19.94
N GLU A 53 15.82 9.03 21.24
CA GLU A 53 16.27 8.14 22.34
C GLU A 53 15.63 6.73 22.40
N HIS A 54 14.55 6.47 21.65
CA HIS A 54 13.73 5.26 21.76
C HIS A 54 13.90 4.22 20.64
N HIS A 55 14.78 4.43 19.65
CA HIS A 55 14.87 3.58 18.47
C HIS A 55 16.25 2.92 18.29
N GLN A 56 16.58 1.91 19.10
CA GLN A 56 17.74 1.03 18.85
C GLN A 56 17.26 -0.42 18.59
N LYS A 57 16.79 -0.76 17.38
CA LYS A 57 16.65 -2.17 16.93
C LYS A 57 16.36 -2.36 15.43
N ASP A 58 17.10 -3.31 14.84
CA ASP A 58 16.95 -3.97 13.52
C ASP A 58 16.77 -3.08 12.27
N SER A 59 17.77 -2.23 12.02
CA SER A 59 17.79 -1.23 10.95
C SER A 59 17.54 -1.78 9.54
N LYS A 60 17.99 -3.01 9.22
CA LYS A 60 17.90 -3.54 7.85
C LYS A 60 16.47 -3.74 7.38
N ARG A 61 15.61 -4.31 8.23
CA ARG A 61 14.19 -4.52 7.91
C ARG A 61 13.43 -3.20 7.85
N GLU A 62 13.87 -2.20 8.60
CA GLU A 62 13.31 -0.86 8.50
C GLU A 62 13.72 -0.16 7.20
N ILE A 63 14.99 -0.30 6.76
CA ILE A 63 15.45 0.25 5.47
C ILE A 63 14.56 -0.30 4.35
N GLU A 64 14.37 -1.61 4.29
CA GLU A 64 13.53 -2.23 3.25
C GLU A 64 12.08 -1.75 3.31
N ARG A 65 11.50 -1.56 4.51
CA ARG A 65 10.13 -1.04 4.65
C ARG A 65 10.01 0.38 4.12
N TRP A 66 10.96 1.25 4.45
CA TRP A 66 11.00 2.62 3.94
C TRP A 66 11.20 2.64 2.43
N MET A 67 12.16 1.86 1.92
CA MET A 67 12.37 1.73 0.48
C MET A 67 11.11 1.28 -0.26
N VAL A 68 10.40 0.26 0.24
CA VAL A 68 9.15 -0.21 -0.36
C VAL A 68 8.07 0.88 -0.35
N GLY A 69 7.93 1.60 0.75
CA GLY A 69 7.02 2.76 0.87
C GLY A 69 7.31 3.82 -0.19
N THR A 70 8.53 4.35 -0.17
CA THR A 70 9.00 5.40 -1.08
C THR A 70 8.86 4.99 -2.55
N LEU A 71 9.26 3.77 -2.92
CA LEU A 71 9.11 3.29 -4.29
C LEU A 71 7.65 3.14 -4.72
N GLY A 72 6.74 2.85 -3.79
CA GLY A 72 5.30 2.82 -4.06
C GLY A 72 4.75 4.18 -4.46
N GLU A 73 5.11 5.22 -3.70
CA GLU A 73 4.71 6.60 -3.99
C GLU A 73 5.33 7.11 -5.29
N LEU A 74 6.63 6.88 -5.50
CA LEU A 74 7.33 7.28 -6.73
C LEU A 74 6.71 6.61 -7.97
N ALA A 75 6.45 5.30 -7.91
CA ALA A 75 5.87 4.57 -9.03
C ALA A 75 4.45 5.05 -9.35
N LEU A 76 3.62 5.28 -8.32
CA LEU A 76 2.28 5.82 -8.54
C LEU A 76 2.34 7.24 -9.12
N GLY A 77 3.27 8.06 -8.65
CA GLY A 77 3.49 9.40 -9.17
C GLY A 77 3.89 9.40 -10.64
N GLN A 78 4.85 8.54 -11.01
CA GLN A 78 5.24 8.30 -12.40
C GLN A 78 4.05 7.87 -13.26
N TYR A 79 3.23 6.96 -12.76
CA TYR A 79 2.05 6.46 -13.49
C TYR A 79 1.01 7.55 -13.73
N LEU A 80 0.75 8.39 -12.71
CA LEU A 80 -0.26 9.44 -12.75
C LEU A 80 0.25 10.76 -13.35
N GLY A 81 1.55 10.90 -13.58
CA GLY A 81 2.17 12.14 -14.03
C GLY A 81 2.16 13.25 -12.98
N VAL A 82 2.22 12.90 -11.70
CA VAL A 82 2.18 13.85 -10.57
C VAL A 82 3.24 13.51 -9.52
N GLN A 83 3.70 14.49 -8.75
CA GLN A 83 4.57 14.24 -7.61
C GLN A 83 3.74 13.85 -6.39
N ILE A 84 3.97 12.65 -5.87
CA ILE A 84 3.30 12.12 -4.66
C ILE A 84 4.24 12.10 -3.46
N HIS A 85 5.47 11.64 -3.68
CA HIS A 85 6.45 11.52 -2.61
C HIS A 85 6.95 12.90 -2.15
N ASP A 86 6.84 13.16 -0.84
CA ASP A 86 7.45 14.32 -0.19
C ASP A 86 8.89 14.00 0.24
N PRO A 87 9.92 14.68 -0.30
CA PRO A 87 11.32 14.44 0.06
C PRO A 87 11.70 15.00 1.45
N ASN A 88 10.80 15.67 2.17
CA ASN A 88 11.09 16.25 3.47
C ASN A 88 10.99 15.21 4.61
N ILE A 89 11.96 15.23 5.52
CA ILE A 89 11.98 14.38 6.71
C ILE A 89 11.59 15.26 7.90
N GLY A 90 10.31 15.28 8.26
CA GLY A 90 9.76 16.01 9.42
C GLY A 90 9.56 15.12 10.66
N GLU A 91 9.07 15.72 11.76
CA GLU A 91 8.72 14.97 12.98
C GLU A 91 7.55 14.00 12.75
N SER A 92 7.62 12.82 13.39
CA SER A 92 6.67 11.70 13.20
C SER A 92 5.18 12.05 13.42
N THR A 93 4.90 13.14 14.12
CA THR A 93 3.56 13.65 14.44
C THR A 93 2.84 14.31 13.26
N TYR A 94 3.55 14.68 12.19
CA TYR A 94 2.98 15.33 11.00
C TYR A 94 2.48 14.36 9.91
N PHE A 95 2.74 13.04 10.02
CA PHE A 95 2.49 12.05 8.96
C PHE A 95 1.11 11.36 8.99
N ALA A 96 0.11 11.95 9.65
CA ALA A 96 -1.25 11.40 9.69
C ALA A 96 -2.14 11.84 8.52
N VAL A 97 -1.55 12.41 7.46
CA VAL A 97 -2.25 12.88 6.26
C VAL A 97 -2.19 11.80 5.17
N PRO A 98 -3.31 11.48 4.48
CA PRO A 98 -3.28 10.55 3.36
C PRO A 98 -2.36 11.04 2.24
N ASP A 99 -1.56 10.13 1.69
CA ASP A 99 -0.46 10.44 0.77
C ASP A 99 -0.91 11.23 -0.49
N LEU A 100 -2.16 11.07 -0.91
CA LEU A 100 -2.71 11.73 -2.11
C LEU A 100 -3.40 13.07 -1.83
N LYS A 101 -3.51 13.48 -0.56
CA LYS A 101 -4.25 14.68 -0.19
C LYS A 101 -3.59 15.94 -0.73
N ASP A 102 -2.29 16.06 -0.53
CA ASP A 102 -1.55 17.25 -0.96
C ASP A 102 -1.18 17.19 -2.45
N ALA A 103 -0.92 15.99 -2.98
CA ALA A 103 -0.56 15.78 -4.37
C ALA A 103 -1.71 16.04 -5.36
N ILE A 104 -2.92 15.56 -5.07
CA ILE A 104 -4.06 15.61 -6.02
C ILE A 104 -5.40 15.98 -5.37
N GLY A 105 -5.40 16.40 -4.10
CA GLY A 105 -6.59 16.92 -3.42
C GLY A 105 -7.56 15.87 -2.90
N VAL A 106 -7.15 14.60 -2.72
CA VAL A 106 -8.04 13.51 -2.26
C VAL A 106 -7.57 12.82 -1.00
N SER A 107 -8.50 12.49 -0.11
CA SER A 107 -8.23 11.65 1.06
C SER A 107 -8.10 10.19 0.64
N CYS A 108 -6.91 9.79 0.21
CA CYS A 108 -6.58 8.41 -0.17
C CYS A 108 -5.10 8.13 0.14
N GLY A 109 -4.83 6.95 0.70
CA GLY A 109 -3.47 6.52 1.02
C GLY A 109 -2.86 5.59 -0.02
N VAL A 110 -1.55 5.40 0.03
CA VAL A 110 -0.79 4.47 -0.80
C VAL A 110 -0.28 3.32 0.07
N LYS A 111 -0.82 2.12 -0.18
CA LYS A 111 -0.39 0.88 0.47
C LYS A 111 0.64 0.16 -0.39
N ALA A 112 1.90 0.55 -0.21
CA ALA A 112 3.01 -0.21 -0.76
C ALA A 112 3.31 -1.47 0.07
N PHE A 113 3.70 -2.55 -0.60
CA PHE A 113 4.11 -3.79 0.05
C PHE A 113 5.14 -4.56 -0.78
N GLN A 114 5.94 -5.40 -0.11
CA GLN A 114 6.89 -6.25 -0.81
C GLN A 114 6.14 -7.33 -1.61
N PHE A 115 6.38 -7.36 -2.91
CA PHE A 115 5.76 -8.32 -3.82
C PHE A 115 6.07 -9.76 -3.42
N GLY A 116 5.06 -10.63 -3.47
CA GLY A 116 5.13 -12.00 -2.94
C GLY A 116 4.49 -12.16 -1.55
N ASN A 117 4.09 -11.06 -0.90
CA ASN A 117 3.37 -11.06 0.36
C ASN A 117 2.01 -10.37 0.24
N PHE A 118 1.03 -10.76 1.07
CA PHE A 118 -0.19 -9.96 1.21
C PHE A 118 0.12 -8.65 1.97
N PRO A 119 -0.43 -7.51 1.52
CA PRO A 119 -0.29 -6.25 2.24
C PRO A 119 -0.97 -6.32 3.61
N LEU A 120 -0.34 -5.73 4.62
CA LEU A 120 -0.95 -5.58 5.95
C LEU A 120 -1.60 -4.20 6.06
N THR A 121 -2.91 -4.16 6.30
CA THR A 121 -3.66 -2.92 6.54
C THR A 121 -3.95 -2.77 8.04
N ASN A 122 -4.14 -1.53 8.49
CA ASN A 122 -4.62 -1.28 9.85
C ASN A 122 -6.09 -1.68 9.96
N ARG A 123 -6.49 -2.10 11.16
CA ARG A 123 -7.91 -2.33 11.48
C ARG A 123 -8.69 -1.02 11.46
N ILE A 124 -9.67 -0.93 10.58
CA ILE A 124 -10.50 0.24 10.35
C ILE A 124 -11.87 0.12 11.00
N LEU A 125 -12.29 -1.05 11.48
CA LEU A 125 -13.60 -1.20 12.14
C LEU A 125 -13.57 -0.74 13.61
N ASN A 126 -14.67 -0.15 14.06
CA ASN A 126 -14.94 0.14 15.47
C ASN A 126 -15.61 -1.08 16.15
N HIS A 127 -15.87 -0.98 17.46
CA HIS A 127 -16.50 -2.05 18.25
C HIS A 127 -17.90 -2.46 17.77
N LYS A 128 -18.56 -1.64 16.94
CA LYS A 128 -19.86 -1.92 16.34
C LYS A 128 -19.75 -2.49 14.92
N GLY A 129 -18.55 -2.75 14.42
CA GLY A 129 -18.32 -3.29 13.07
C GLY A 129 -18.48 -2.28 11.94
N PHE A 130 -18.49 -0.98 12.24
CA PHE A 130 -18.51 0.09 11.24
C PHE A 130 -17.11 0.69 11.04
N PRO A 131 -16.77 1.15 9.82
CA PRO A 131 -15.54 1.89 9.58
C PRO A 131 -15.40 3.09 10.52
N LYS A 132 -14.19 3.33 11.04
CA LYS A 132 -13.83 4.52 11.81
C LYS A 132 -13.97 5.76 10.92
N TRP A 133 -14.33 6.90 11.52
CA TRP A 133 -14.59 8.15 10.81
C TRP A 133 -13.40 8.67 9.99
N ASN A 134 -12.17 8.30 10.37
CA ASN A 134 -10.94 8.67 9.68
C ASN A 134 -10.46 7.60 8.68
N SER A 135 -11.30 6.63 8.32
CA SER A 135 -10.96 5.63 7.31
C SER A 135 -11.05 6.23 5.91
N TYR A 136 -10.06 5.96 5.06
CA TYR A 136 -9.98 6.46 3.70
C TYR A 136 -9.58 5.35 2.72
N PRO A 137 -9.98 5.41 1.43
CA PRO A 137 -9.57 4.46 0.40
C PRO A 137 -8.04 4.32 0.29
N GLN A 138 -7.55 3.18 -0.21
CA GLN A 138 -6.12 2.94 -0.39
C GLN A 138 -5.80 2.40 -1.78
N VAL A 139 -4.78 2.97 -2.44
CA VAL A 139 -4.17 2.41 -3.65
C VAL A 139 -3.16 1.35 -3.24
N PHE A 140 -3.23 0.14 -3.81
CA PHE A 140 -2.33 -0.95 -3.48
C PHE A 140 -1.27 -1.16 -4.58
N ILE A 141 -0.01 -1.16 -4.17
CA ILE A 141 1.13 -1.32 -5.07
C ILE A 141 2.16 -2.31 -4.51
N GLY A 142 2.47 -3.35 -5.29
CA GLY A 142 3.43 -4.38 -4.92
C GLY A 142 4.81 -4.11 -5.51
N ILE A 143 5.85 -3.97 -4.69
CA ILE A 143 7.21 -3.63 -5.12
C ILE A 143 8.07 -4.89 -5.21
N SER A 144 8.68 -5.12 -6.36
CA SER A 144 9.67 -6.18 -6.55
C SER A 144 11.04 -5.59 -6.84
N LEU A 145 11.87 -5.48 -5.79
CA LEU A 145 13.26 -5.04 -5.89
C LEU A 145 14.13 -5.99 -6.72
N LYS A 146 13.79 -7.28 -6.77
CA LYS A 146 14.51 -8.26 -7.60
C LYS A 146 14.38 -7.95 -9.10
N TYR A 147 13.23 -7.44 -9.51
CA TYR A 147 12.90 -7.21 -10.91
C TYR A 147 12.82 -5.72 -11.25
N ASN A 148 13.10 -4.82 -10.30
CA ASN A 148 12.94 -3.37 -10.43
C ASN A 148 11.59 -2.97 -11.06
N VAL A 149 10.50 -3.53 -10.52
CA VAL A 149 9.13 -3.21 -10.97
C VAL A 149 8.19 -2.99 -9.80
N ALA A 150 7.19 -2.14 -10.04
CA ALA A 150 6.02 -1.96 -9.21
C ALA A 150 4.78 -2.49 -9.93
N TYR A 151 3.99 -3.30 -9.24
CA TYR A 151 2.72 -3.83 -9.72
C TYR A 151 1.59 -3.01 -9.11
N LEU A 152 0.89 -2.22 -9.92
CA LEU A 152 -0.26 -1.45 -9.46
C LEU A 152 -1.51 -2.34 -9.51
N PHE A 153 -2.00 -2.74 -8.33
CA PHE A 153 -3.17 -3.61 -8.22
C PHE A 153 -4.49 -2.84 -8.36
N GLY A 154 -4.53 -1.57 -7.92
CA GLY A 154 -5.70 -0.70 -8.02
C GLY A 154 -6.10 -0.07 -6.69
N LEU A 155 -7.31 0.47 -6.64
CA LEU A 155 -7.89 1.15 -5.48
C LEU A 155 -8.83 0.21 -4.71
N ALA A 156 -8.65 0.14 -3.39
CA ALA A 156 -9.63 -0.41 -2.47
C ALA A 156 -10.48 0.72 -1.88
N THR A 157 -11.81 0.59 -1.97
CA THR A 157 -12.72 1.48 -1.25
C THR A 157 -12.70 1.18 0.26
N VAL A 158 -13.19 2.11 1.08
CA VAL A 158 -13.37 1.89 2.53
C VAL A 158 -14.25 0.67 2.79
N GLN A 159 -15.28 0.46 1.97
CA GLN A 159 -16.15 -0.70 2.08
C GLN A 159 -15.41 -2.01 1.80
N GLN A 160 -14.60 -2.08 0.73
CA GLN A 160 -13.80 -3.29 0.44
C GLN A 160 -12.79 -3.60 1.54
N MET A 161 -12.17 -2.58 2.13
CA MET A 161 -11.28 -2.77 3.28
C MET A 161 -12.03 -3.28 4.51
N ALA A 162 -13.25 -2.78 4.74
CA ALA A 162 -14.11 -3.23 5.84
C ALA A 162 -14.55 -4.68 5.65
N ASP A 163 -14.96 -5.06 4.44
CA ASP A 163 -15.34 -6.43 4.10
C ASP A 163 -14.15 -7.38 4.22
N ASN A 164 -12.96 -6.94 3.80
CA ASN A 164 -11.73 -7.71 4.01
C ASN A 164 -11.40 -7.89 5.51
N GLU A 165 -11.58 -6.87 6.35
CA GLU A 165 -11.34 -6.99 7.79
C GLU A 165 -12.32 -7.94 8.49
N ARG A 166 -13.57 -8.00 8.01
CA ARG A 166 -14.61 -8.91 8.55
C ARG A 166 -14.32 -10.38 8.27
N ASP A 167 -13.58 -10.70 7.21
CA ASP A 167 -13.18 -12.09 6.95
C ASP A 167 -12.04 -12.48 7.91
N GLU A 168 -12.41 -13.20 8.97
CA GLU A 168 -11.48 -13.67 10.00
C GLU A 168 -10.36 -14.56 9.45
N LYS A 169 -10.57 -15.22 8.30
CA LYS A 169 -9.54 -16.06 7.65
C LYS A 169 -8.36 -15.22 7.18
N ASN A 170 -8.54 -13.92 6.97
CA ASN A 170 -7.46 -13.02 6.59
C ASN A 170 -6.39 -12.86 7.68
N GLY A 171 -6.73 -13.16 8.94
CA GLY A 171 -5.74 -13.25 10.02
C GLY A 171 -4.70 -14.34 9.81
N LEU A 172 -5.04 -15.42 9.08
CA LEU A 172 -4.13 -16.55 8.82
C LEU A 172 -2.92 -16.18 7.95
N TYR A 173 -3.02 -15.07 7.19
CA TYR A 173 -1.95 -14.59 6.32
C TYR A 173 -1.04 -13.56 7.00
N VAL A 174 -1.30 -13.23 8.27
CA VAL A 174 -0.43 -12.35 9.04
C VAL A 174 0.67 -13.19 9.70
N LYS A 175 1.92 -12.96 9.28
CA LYS A 175 3.09 -13.73 9.73
C LYS A 175 3.44 -13.50 11.21
N ASP A 176 3.18 -12.30 11.72
CA ASP A 176 3.44 -11.94 13.12
C ASP A 176 2.12 -11.84 13.89
N ALA A 177 1.90 -12.77 14.82
CA ALA A 177 0.68 -12.82 15.61
C ALA A 177 0.46 -11.54 16.46
N ASN A 178 1.54 -10.86 16.89
CA ASN A 178 1.43 -9.62 17.65
C ASN A 178 0.82 -8.49 16.81
N ALA A 179 0.98 -8.54 15.49
CA ALA A 179 0.40 -7.55 14.59
C ALA A 179 -1.12 -7.70 14.45
N LEU A 180 -1.70 -8.87 14.72
CA LEU A 180 -3.14 -9.16 14.52
C LEU A 180 -4.06 -8.27 15.37
N THR A 181 -3.57 -7.76 16.49
CA THR A 181 -4.29 -6.81 17.35
C THR A 181 -4.62 -5.51 16.63
N ARG A 182 -3.76 -5.09 15.69
CA ARG A 182 -3.84 -3.78 15.01
C ARG A 182 -3.98 -3.89 13.50
N LYS A 183 -3.65 -5.04 12.93
CA LYS A 183 -3.54 -5.26 11.49
C LYS A 183 -4.25 -6.52 11.03
N VAL A 184 -4.59 -6.52 9.75
CA VAL A 184 -5.13 -7.68 9.02
C VAL A 184 -4.44 -7.75 7.66
N ALA A 185 -4.33 -8.95 7.09
CA ALA A 185 -3.87 -9.08 5.71
C ALA A 185 -5.00 -8.66 4.75
N PHE A 186 -4.66 -7.93 3.69
CA PHE A 186 -5.59 -7.63 2.62
C PHE A 186 -5.42 -8.64 1.49
N THR A 187 -6.38 -9.56 1.35
CA THR A 187 -6.27 -10.72 0.45
C THR A 187 -7.06 -10.54 -0.84
N SER A 188 -7.98 -9.58 -0.89
CA SER A 188 -8.81 -9.23 -2.05
C SER A 188 -8.11 -8.33 -3.08
N ILE A 189 -6.79 -8.50 -3.26
CA ILE A 189 -5.98 -7.71 -4.21
C ILE A 189 -6.42 -7.90 -5.67
N ASP A 190 -7.14 -8.98 -5.94
CA ASP A 190 -7.72 -9.34 -7.23
C ASP A 190 -9.08 -8.68 -7.50
N THR A 191 -9.66 -7.93 -6.57
CA THR A 191 -10.97 -7.27 -6.78
C THR A 191 -10.88 -5.76 -6.74
N LEU A 192 -9.67 -5.20 -6.81
CA LEU A 192 -9.43 -3.76 -6.70
C LEU A 192 -9.88 -3.01 -7.95
N HIS A 193 -10.43 -1.81 -7.75
CA HIS A 193 -10.88 -0.96 -8.84
C HIS A 193 -9.68 -0.43 -9.63
N LYS A 194 -9.74 -0.59 -10.96
CA LYS A 194 -8.71 -0.06 -11.87
C LYS A 194 -9.02 1.39 -12.21
N PHE A 195 -7.96 2.17 -12.39
CA PHE A 195 -8.01 3.56 -12.84
C PHE A 195 -6.84 3.77 -13.80
N LYS A 196 -6.99 4.75 -14.70
CA LYS A 196 -6.00 5.03 -15.75
C LYS A 196 -5.30 6.37 -15.60
N ASP A 197 -5.89 7.26 -14.79
CA ASP A 197 -5.48 8.64 -14.63
C ASP A 197 -6.00 9.19 -13.28
N VAL A 198 -5.61 10.43 -12.96
CA VAL A 198 -6.00 11.12 -11.73
C VAL A 198 -7.51 11.31 -11.63
N GLU A 199 -8.18 11.58 -12.75
CA GLU A 199 -9.61 11.89 -12.77
C GLU A 199 -10.47 10.65 -12.54
N THR A 200 -10.12 9.51 -13.15
CA THR A 200 -10.76 8.22 -12.88
C THR A 200 -10.53 7.77 -11.44
N LEU A 201 -9.34 7.99 -10.89
CA LEU A 201 -9.05 7.74 -9.47
C LEU A 201 -9.94 8.59 -8.54
N LYS A 202 -10.03 9.91 -8.78
CA LYS A 202 -10.92 10.83 -8.04
C LYS A 202 -12.39 10.41 -8.13
N SER A 203 -12.84 9.99 -9.32
CA SER A 203 -14.21 9.53 -9.55
C SER A 203 -14.53 8.31 -8.68
N LEU A 204 -13.62 7.33 -8.63
CA LEU A 204 -13.77 6.14 -7.78
C LEU A 204 -13.79 6.47 -6.29
N ILE A 205 -12.92 7.37 -5.83
CA ILE A 205 -12.85 7.80 -4.43
C ILE A 205 -14.13 8.53 -3.99
N SER A 206 -14.65 9.41 -4.85
CA SER A 206 -15.88 10.17 -4.58
C SER A 206 -17.17 9.35 -4.72
N GLY A 207 -17.08 8.10 -5.18
CA GLY A 207 -18.24 7.24 -5.44
C GLY A 207 -19.07 7.69 -6.65
N LYS A 208 -18.61 8.68 -7.42
CA LYS A 208 -19.23 9.06 -8.69
C LYS A 208 -18.86 7.99 -9.71
N ARG A 209 -19.82 7.19 -10.17
CA ARG A 209 -19.62 6.36 -11.35
C ARG A 209 -19.44 7.33 -12.52
N GLY A 210 -18.28 7.31 -13.17
CA GLY A 210 -18.07 8.02 -14.42
C GLY A 210 -19.20 7.64 -15.36
N LEU A 211 -19.90 8.65 -15.88
CA LEU A 211 -20.81 8.48 -17.01
C LEU A 211 -20.00 7.79 -18.11
N GLN A 212 -20.26 6.51 -18.33
CA GLN A 212 -19.82 5.87 -19.57
C GLN A 212 -20.61 6.57 -20.66
N SER A 213 -19.95 7.44 -21.42
CA SER A 213 -20.43 7.90 -22.70
C SER A 213 -20.58 6.67 -23.59
N SER A 214 -21.84 6.31 -23.82
CA SER A 214 -22.33 5.42 -24.89
C SER A 214 -21.74 5.77 -26.25
#